data_AF-A0AB35QC06-F1
#
_entry.id   AF-A0AB35QC06-F1
#
_cell.length_a   1.000
_cell.length_b   1.000
_cell.length_c   1.000
_cell.angle_alpha   90.00
_cell.angle_beta   90.00
_cell.angle_gamma   90.00
#
_symmetry.space_group_name_H-M   'P 1'
#
loop_
_entity.id
_entity.type
_entity.pdbx_description
1 polymer ?
#
loop_
_entity_poly.entity_id
_entity_poly.type
_entity_poly.pdbx_seq_one_letter_code
_entity_poly.pdbx_strand_id
1 'polypeptide(L)'
;MSLVKLIDLPSFGDERGGLVAIESNQSIPFDVKRLYYIFNTSQKPRGFHAHIDLKQVAICLKGSCRFILDNGSTKEEVVLDNPTQGLVIEGLIWREMHDFSEDCVLLVLASEHFTEQDYIRNYDEFLRVVNQPYIHPLSDVKSKNIGQKTKVWQYSVIFPQAVIGENCNICAHTMIENDVQIGNNVTIKSGVYVWDGITLEDNVFVGPSVTFTNDKTPRSKQYPDEFLKTIVEQGASIGGNATILPGIRIGRNALVGAGAVVTKDVPENAIVVGNPAIIKGYVK
;
A
#
# COMPACT_ATOMS: atom_id res chain seq x y z
N MET A 1 -10.69 5.92 3.19
CA MET A 1 -11.78 5.47 4.09
C MET A 1 -11.37 5.82 5.50
N SER A 2 -12.30 6.25 6.34
CA SER A 2 -11.99 6.59 7.74
C SER A 2 -11.58 5.35 8.53
N LEU A 3 -10.66 5.54 9.48
CA LEU A 3 -10.26 4.54 10.48
C LEU A 3 -11.31 4.41 11.59
N VAL A 4 -12.00 5.50 11.90
CA VAL A 4 -13.07 5.53 12.88
C VAL A 4 -14.31 4.85 12.30
N LYS A 5 -14.53 3.60 12.72
CA LYS A 5 -15.72 2.81 12.37
C LYS A 5 -16.59 2.62 13.61
N LEU A 6 -17.56 3.53 13.79
CA LEU A 6 -18.56 3.38 14.83
C LEU A 6 -19.74 2.55 14.33
N ILE A 7 -20.21 1.63 15.15
CA ILE A 7 -21.44 0.87 14.95
C ILE A 7 -22.43 1.24 16.05
N ASP A 8 -23.69 1.41 15.66
CA ASP A 8 -24.78 1.60 16.61
C ASP A 8 -25.20 0.24 17.17
N LEU A 9 -25.27 0.15 18.49
CA LEU A 9 -25.68 -1.06 19.19
C LEU A 9 -27.18 -0.99 19.48
N PRO A 10 -27.91 -2.13 19.45
CA PRO A 10 -29.32 -2.16 19.79
C PRO A 10 -29.55 -1.60 21.20
N SER A 11 -30.24 -0.48 21.29
CA SER A 11 -30.57 0.19 22.55
C SER A 11 -32.06 0.10 22.80
N PHE A 12 -32.42 -0.58 23.88
CA PHE A 12 -33.79 -0.72 24.36
C PHE A 12 -33.89 0.03 25.68
N GLY A 13 -34.96 0.80 25.90
CA GLY A 13 -35.09 1.52 27.16
C GLY A 13 -36.53 1.82 27.50
N ASP A 14 -36.82 1.80 28.79
CA ASP A 14 -38.07 2.28 29.37
C ASP A 14 -37.78 2.98 30.71
N GLU A 15 -38.82 3.24 31.50
CA GLU A 15 -38.72 3.88 32.82
C GLU A 15 -37.80 3.15 33.82
N ARG A 16 -37.44 1.89 33.56
CA ARG A 16 -36.55 1.07 34.40
C ARG A 16 -35.07 1.22 34.02
N GLY A 17 -34.76 1.87 32.90
CA GLY A 17 -33.40 2.09 32.41
C GLY A 17 -33.16 1.62 30.98
N GLY A 18 -31.90 1.70 30.54
CA GLY A 18 -31.44 1.24 29.23
C GLY A 18 -30.82 -0.16 29.26
N LEU A 19 -30.98 -0.89 28.17
CA LEU A 19 -30.44 -2.22 27.91
C LEU A 19 -29.82 -2.27 26.52
N VAL A 20 -28.58 -2.71 26.44
CA VAL A 20 -27.91 -3.06 25.19
C VAL A 20 -27.65 -4.56 25.18
N ALA A 21 -28.19 -5.26 24.19
CA ALA A 21 -27.96 -6.69 23.98
C ALA A 21 -27.07 -6.86 22.74
N ILE A 22 -25.93 -7.53 22.92
CA ILE A 22 -24.92 -7.71 21.88
C ILE A 22 -24.91 -9.18 21.45
N GLU A 23 -25.21 -9.41 20.18
CA GLU A 23 -25.20 -10.74 19.57
C GLU A 23 -24.12 -10.82 18.49
N SER A 24 -23.34 -11.90 18.52
CA SER A 24 -22.28 -12.18 17.54
C SER A 24 -22.86 -12.27 16.12
N ASN A 25 -22.17 -11.68 15.15
CA ASN A 25 -22.59 -11.60 13.74
C ASN A 25 -23.96 -10.95 13.49
N GLN A 26 -24.53 -10.25 14.47
CA GLN A 26 -25.75 -9.47 14.33
C GLN A 26 -25.48 -8.01 14.72
N SER A 27 -25.26 -7.76 16.01
CA SER A 27 -24.96 -6.41 16.52
C SER A 27 -23.48 -6.04 16.33
N ILE A 28 -22.63 -7.03 16.13
CA ILE A 28 -21.17 -6.87 15.95
C ILE A 28 -20.68 -7.79 14.81
N PRO A 29 -19.56 -7.46 14.14
CA PRO A 29 -19.18 -8.10 12.87
C PRO A 29 -18.39 -9.42 13.01
N PHE A 30 -18.37 -10.05 14.19
CA PHE A 30 -17.61 -11.29 14.44
C PHE A 30 -18.16 -12.10 15.63
N ASP A 31 -17.70 -13.35 15.75
CA ASP A 31 -17.87 -14.21 16.93
C ASP A 31 -17.06 -13.73 18.12
N VAL A 32 -17.70 -13.48 19.26
CA VAL A 32 -17.00 -13.09 20.49
C VAL A 32 -16.39 -14.33 21.15
N LYS A 33 -15.06 -14.43 21.11
CA LYS A 33 -14.31 -15.47 21.83
C LYS A 33 -13.80 -15.00 23.19
N ARG A 34 -13.70 -13.68 23.38
CA ARG A 34 -13.20 -13.07 24.61
C ARG A 34 -13.85 -11.72 24.83
N LEU A 35 -14.15 -11.43 26.09
CA LEU A 35 -14.51 -10.10 26.55
C LEU A 35 -13.64 -9.72 27.74
N TYR A 36 -13.35 -8.43 27.87
CA TYR A 36 -12.69 -7.87 29.02
C TYR A 36 -13.11 -6.42 29.17
N TYR A 37 -13.00 -5.88 30.38
CA TYR A 37 -13.32 -4.48 30.63
C TYR A 37 -12.20 -3.81 31.41
N ILE A 38 -12.05 -2.52 31.15
CA ILE A 38 -11.09 -1.63 31.79
C ILE A 38 -11.89 -0.69 32.68
N PHE A 39 -11.48 -0.57 33.94
CA PHE A 39 -12.14 0.25 34.95
C PHE A 39 -11.10 0.75 35.96
N ASN A 40 -11.46 1.72 36.81
CA ASN A 40 -10.56 2.37 37.75
C ASN A 40 -9.28 2.89 37.07
N THR A 41 -9.46 3.53 35.92
CA THR A 41 -8.36 4.06 35.12
C THR A 41 -7.69 5.24 35.82
N SER A 42 -6.36 5.30 35.71
CA SER A 42 -5.61 6.50 36.05
C SER A 42 -5.53 7.43 34.83
N GLN A 43 -5.08 8.68 35.02
CA GLN A 43 -4.81 9.63 33.93
C GLN A 43 -3.59 9.26 33.04
N LYS A 44 -3.16 8.00 33.04
CA LYS A 44 -2.07 7.50 32.21
C LYS A 44 -2.63 6.84 30.95
N PRO A 45 -2.03 7.09 29.78
CA PRO A 45 -2.48 6.47 28.55
C PRO A 45 -2.19 4.97 28.55
N ARG A 46 -2.98 4.23 27.77
CA ARG A 46 -2.88 2.78 27.60
C ARG A 46 -2.98 2.41 26.13
N GLY A 47 -2.77 1.15 25.79
CA GLY A 47 -2.71 0.70 24.39
C GLY A 47 -1.26 0.60 23.93
N PHE A 48 -0.87 1.38 22.93
CA PHE A 48 0.48 1.36 22.32
C PHE A 48 0.84 0.01 21.72
N HIS A 49 -0.11 -0.57 20.98
CA HIS A 49 0.12 -1.78 20.20
C HIS A 49 -0.90 -1.89 19.07
N ALA A 50 -0.55 -2.70 18.08
CA ALA A 50 -1.46 -3.23 17.08
C ALA A 50 -1.65 -4.74 17.26
N HIS A 51 -2.64 -5.28 16.56
CA HIS A 51 -2.83 -6.72 16.42
C HIS A 51 -2.60 -7.15 14.97
N ILE A 52 -2.25 -8.41 14.73
CA ILE A 52 -2.11 -8.95 13.37
C ILE A 52 -3.51 -9.30 12.84
N ASP A 53 -4.23 -10.17 13.56
CA ASP A 53 -5.50 -10.76 13.14
C ASP A 53 -6.70 -10.34 14.00
N LEU A 54 -6.46 -9.96 15.27
CA LEU A 54 -7.55 -9.69 16.21
C LEU A 54 -8.43 -8.52 15.77
N LYS A 55 -9.74 -8.75 15.76
CA LYS A 55 -10.77 -7.73 15.62
C LYS A 55 -11.41 -7.44 16.96
N GLN A 56 -11.74 -6.18 17.21
CA GLN A 56 -12.31 -5.73 18.46
C GLN A 56 -13.47 -4.77 18.26
N VAL A 57 -14.38 -4.74 19.24
CA VAL A 57 -15.36 -3.67 19.42
C VAL A 57 -15.16 -3.09 20.82
N ALA A 58 -14.80 -1.81 20.90
CA ALA A 58 -14.62 -1.09 22.16
C ALA A 58 -15.84 -0.20 22.46
N ILE A 59 -16.40 -0.30 23.66
CA ILE A 59 -17.66 0.34 24.07
C ILE A 59 -17.42 1.03 25.41
N CYS A 60 -17.61 2.34 25.46
CA CYS A 60 -17.55 3.08 26.72
C CYS A 60 -18.90 2.97 27.43
N LEU A 61 -18.99 2.06 28.40
CA LEU A 61 -20.23 1.79 29.15
C LEU A 61 -20.59 2.92 30.13
N LYS A 62 -19.57 3.66 30.58
CA LYS A 62 -19.71 4.80 31.48
C LYS A 62 -18.51 5.72 31.33
N GLY A 63 -18.72 7.02 31.49
CA GLY A 63 -17.65 8.01 31.42
C GLY A 63 -17.24 8.28 29.98
N SER A 64 -15.94 8.53 29.76
CA SER A 64 -15.39 8.71 28.43
C SER A 64 -13.92 8.33 28.33
N CYS A 65 -13.46 8.07 27.12
CA CYS A 65 -12.03 7.95 26.78
C CYS A 65 -11.80 8.32 25.31
N ARG A 66 -10.60 8.81 24.99
CA ARG A 66 -10.20 9.15 23.62
C ARG A 66 -9.32 8.05 23.03
N PHE A 67 -9.69 7.56 21.86
CA PHE A 67 -8.87 6.65 21.06
C PHE A 67 -8.09 7.43 20.00
N ILE A 68 -6.83 7.05 19.79
CA ILE A 68 -6.03 7.40 18.61
C ILE A 68 -5.82 6.10 17.84
N LEU A 69 -6.17 6.11 16.55
CA LEU A 69 -6.03 4.97 15.64
C LEU A 69 -5.07 5.33 14.51
N ASP A 70 -4.18 4.42 14.16
CA ASP A 70 -3.19 4.58 13.08
C ASP A 70 -3.07 3.30 12.26
N ASN A 71 -3.06 3.43 10.93
CA ASN A 71 -2.84 2.33 9.99
C ASN A 71 -1.45 2.38 9.30
N GLY A 72 -0.55 3.23 9.79
CA GLY A 72 0.78 3.50 9.25
C GLY A 72 0.82 4.52 8.10
N SER A 73 -0.33 5.00 7.65
CA SER A 73 -0.48 6.05 6.62
C SER A 73 -1.29 7.25 7.09
N THR A 74 -2.31 7.03 7.90
CA THR A 74 -3.24 8.05 8.41
C THR A 74 -3.49 7.81 9.88
N LYS A 75 -3.64 8.90 10.65
CA LYS A 75 -4.04 8.87 12.06
C LYS A 75 -5.39 9.55 12.22
N GLU A 76 -6.28 8.95 13.00
CA GLU A 76 -7.57 9.52 13.36
C GLU A 76 -7.83 9.36 14.85
N GLU A 77 -8.63 10.26 15.41
CA GLU A 77 -9.00 10.24 16.81
C GLU A 77 -10.51 10.21 16.97
N VAL A 78 -10.98 9.55 18.04
CA VAL A 78 -12.41 9.48 18.38
C VAL A 78 -12.58 9.44 19.89
N VAL A 79 -13.55 10.19 20.41
CA VAL A 79 -13.97 10.07 21.81
C VAL A 79 -15.12 9.07 21.89
N LEU A 80 -15.02 8.11 22.80
CA LEU A 80 -16.11 7.20 23.14
C LEU A 80 -16.68 7.63 24.48
N ASP A 81 -17.94 8.07 24.47
CA ASP A 81 -18.71 8.52 25.63
C ASP A 81 -20.18 8.05 25.58
N ASN A 82 -20.52 7.22 24.59
CA ASN A 82 -21.86 6.71 24.36
C ASN A 82 -21.91 5.18 24.51
N PRO A 83 -22.66 4.64 25.50
CA PRO A 83 -22.75 3.19 25.72
C PRO A 83 -23.53 2.44 24.63
N THR A 84 -24.24 3.15 23.75
CA THR A 84 -24.97 2.55 22.61
C THR A 84 -24.15 2.55 21.32
N GLN A 85 -22.84 2.84 21.39
CA GLN A 85 -21.95 2.83 20.24
C GLN A 85 -20.70 1.99 20.52
N GLY A 86 -20.28 1.23 19.51
CA GLY A 86 -19.06 0.45 19.54
C GLY A 86 -18.05 0.95 18.50
N LEU A 87 -16.80 1.14 18.90
CA LEU A 87 -15.69 1.38 17.98
C LEU A 87 -15.13 0.05 17.47
N VAL A 88 -15.28 -0.21 16.17
CA VAL A 88 -14.68 -1.37 15.52
C VAL A 88 -13.21 -1.09 15.24
N ILE A 89 -12.34 -2.00 15.70
CA ILE A 89 -10.90 -1.95 15.50
C ILE A 89 -10.48 -3.26 14.83
N GLU A 90 -9.99 -3.16 13.60
CA GLU A 90 -9.53 -4.30 12.82
C GLU A 90 -8.07 -4.65 13.16
N GLY A 91 -7.59 -5.78 12.63
CA GLY A 91 -6.17 -6.09 12.60
C GLY A 91 -5.36 -5.01 11.86
N LEU A 92 -4.07 -4.92 12.21
CA LEU A 92 -3.09 -3.96 11.70
C LEU A 92 -3.47 -2.49 11.91
N ILE A 93 -4.20 -2.20 12.99
CA ILE A 93 -4.43 -0.85 13.50
C ILE A 93 -3.68 -0.65 14.82
N TRP A 94 -2.72 0.27 14.82
CA TRP A 94 -2.11 0.75 16.05
C TRP A 94 -3.11 1.61 16.81
N ARG A 95 -3.23 1.37 18.10
CA ARG A 95 -4.19 2.10 18.94
C ARG A 95 -3.63 2.55 20.26
N GLU A 96 -4.09 3.72 20.66
CA GLU A 96 -3.79 4.34 21.93
C GLU A 96 -5.09 4.82 22.56
N MET A 97 -5.14 4.81 23.88
CA MET A 97 -6.27 5.26 24.67
C MET A 97 -5.76 6.31 25.67
N HIS A 98 -6.37 7.48 25.64
CA HIS A 98 -6.00 8.67 26.39
C HIS A 98 -7.23 9.26 27.09
N ASP A 99 -7.00 10.23 27.98
CA ASP A 99 -8.04 11.10 28.55
C ASP A 99 -9.25 10.35 29.14
N PHE A 100 -8.96 9.35 29.97
CA PHE A 100 -10.02 8.60 30.67
C PHE A 100 -10.70 9.48 31.72
N SER A 101 -12.03 9.54 31.72
CA SER A 101 -12.78 10.10 32.85
C SER A 101 -12.60 9.23 34.10
N GLU A 102 -12.78 9.83 35.29
CA GLU A 102 -12.58 9.11 36.57
C GLU A 102 -13.53 7.90 36.72
N ASP A 103 -14.72 7.98 36.14
CA ASP A 103 -15.75 6.94 36.16
C ASP A 103 -15.75 6.04 34.91
N CYS A 104 -14.69 6.10 34.10
CA CYS A 104 -14.62 5.38 32.84
C CYS A 104 -14.68 3.86 33.03
N VAL A 105 -15.62 3.24 32.32
CA VAL A 105 -15.71 1.78 32.16
C VAL A 105 -15.74 1.46 30.67
N LEU A 106 -14.67 0.83 30.18
CA LEU A 106 -14.51 0.50 28.76
C LEU A 106 -14.57 -1.02 28.58
N LEU A 107 -15.64 -1.50 27.95
CA LEU A 107 -15.79 -2.91 27.55
C LEU A 107 -15.13 -3.13 26.18
N VAL A 108 -14.43 -4.25 26.03
CA VAL A 108 -13.88 -4.68 24.75
C VAL A 108 -14.30 -6.12 24.46
N LEU A 109 -14.94 -6.30 23.31
CA LEU A 109 -15.26 -7.60 22.72
C LEU A 109 -14.20 -7.95 21.69
N ALA A 110 -13.75 -9.20 21.67
CA ALA A 110 -12.62 -9.65 20.87
C ALA A 110 -12.96 -10.91 20.07
N SER A 111 -12.57 -10.94 18.79
CA SER A 111 -12.78 -12.08 17.89
C SER A 111 -11.88 -13.28 18.21
N GLU A 112 -10.80 -13.07 18.97
CA GLU A 112 -9.82 -14.09 19.31
C GLU A 112 -9.47 -14.14 20.81
N HIS A 113 -9.05 -15.32 21.27
CA HIS A 113 -8.46 -15.51 22.60
C HIS A 113 -7.13 -14.75 22.73
N PHE A 114 -6.65 -14.59 23.97
CA PHE A 114 -5.36 -13.95 24.20
C PHE A 114 -4.22 -14.82 23.65
N THR A 115 -3.36 -14.21 22.85
CA THR A 115 -2.10 -14.78 22.40
C THR A 115 -1.09 -13.65 22.24
N GLU A 116 0.13 -13.83 22.76
CA GLU A 116 1.17 -12.79 22.67
C GLU A 116 1.70 -12.66 21.23
N GLN A 117 1.61 -13.72 20.42
CA GLN A 117 2.08 -13.74 19.04
C GLN A 117 1.32 -12.78 18.12
N ASP A 118 0.10 -12.39 18.49
CA ASP A 118 -0.72 -11.45 17.73
C ASP A 118 -0.39 -9.98 18.05
N TYR A 119 0.42 -9.70 19.07
CA TYR A 119 0.75 -8.32 19.47
C TYR A 119 1.95 -7.76 18.71
N ILE A 120 1.79 -6.54 18.19
CA ILE A 120 2.91 -5.70 17.74
C ILE A 120 3.06 -4.55 18.73
N ARG A 121 4.09 -4.59 19.58
CA ARG A 121 4.30 -3.62 20.68
C ARG A 121 5.31 -2.52 20.37
N ASN A 122 6.09 -2.68 19.31
CA ASN A 122 7.04 -1.68 18.86
C ASN A 122 6.44 -0.92 17.65
N TYR A 123 6.42 0.41 17.73
CA TYR A 123 5.79 1.22 16.69
C TYR A 123 6.55 1.16 15.35
N ASP A 124 7.88 1.08 15.36
CA ASP A 124 8.68 0.95 14.14
C ASP A 124 8.50 -0.43 13.49
N GLU A 125 8.27 -1.48 14.29
CA GLU A 125 7.85 -2.79 13.80
C GLU A 125 6.46 -2.75 13.19
N PHE A 126 5.49 -2.09 13.83
CA PHE A 126 4.17 -1.86 13.27
C PHE A 126 4.26 -1.18 11.90
N LEU A 127 5.02 -0.08 11.79
CA LEU A 127 5.24 0.61 10.52
C LEU A 127 5.88 -0.30 9.47
N ARG A 128 6.82 -1.17 9.84
CA ARG A 128 7.41 -2.13 8.91
C ARG A 128 6.39 -3.15 8.41
N VAL A 129 5.53 -3.66 9.29
CA VAL A 129 4.52 -4.69 8.95
C VAL A 129 3.44 -4.10 8.03
N VAL A 130 2.85 -2.96 8.38
CA VAL A 130 1.75 -2.38 7.59
C VAL A 130 2.19 -1.79 6.25
N ASN A 131 3.49 -1.46 6.14
CA ASN A 131 4.08 -0.96 4.91
C ASN A 131 4.79 -2.05 4.10
N GLN A 132 4.63 -3.34 4.43
CA GLN A 132 5.16 -4.41 3.57
C GLN A 132 4.59 -4.30 2.14
N PRO A 133 5.37 -4.68 1.12
CA PRO A 133 4.88 -4.70 -0.23
C PRO A 133 3.68 -5.65 -0.36
N TYR A 134 2.63 -5.20 -1.03
CA TYR A 134 1.50 -6.04 -1.36
C TYR A 134 1.81 -6.82 -2.64
N ILE A 135 1.78 -8.14 -2.57
CA ILE A 135 1.95 -9.02 -3.72
C ILE A 135 0.64 -9.78 -3.93
N HIS A 136 -0.01 -9.56 -5.07
CA HIS A 136 -1.25 -10.25 -5.39
C HIS A 136 -1.00 -11.78 -5.48
N PRO A 137 -1.87 -12.64 -4.91
CA PRO A 137 -1.70 -14.11 -4.92
C PRO A 137 -1.64 -14.80 -6.28
N LEU A 138 -1.86 -14.06 -7.38
CA LEU A 138 -1.87 -14.58 -8.76
C LEU A 138 -0.64 -14.14 -9.54
N SER A 139 0.37 -13.61 -8.85
CA SER A 139 1.62 -13.15 -9.44
C SER A 139 2.76 -14.09 -9.06
N ASP A 140 3.71 -14.30 -9.98
CA ASP A 140 4.93 -15.07 -9.74
C ASP A 140 6.07 -14.10 -9.40
N VAL A 141 6.25 -13.83 -8.10
CA VAL A 141 7.26 -12.88 -7.61
C VAL A 141 8.32 -13.63 -6.82
N LYS A 142 9.54 -13.65 -7.35
CA LYS A 142 10.69 -14.30 -6.72
C LYS A 142 11.68 -13.32 -6.11
N SER A 143 11.62 -12.04 -6.49
CA SER A 143 12.47 -11.01 -5.88
C SER A 143 12.14 -10.82 -4.41
N LYS A 144 13.19 -10.65 -3.60
CA LYS A 144 13.10 -10.23 -2.19
C LYS A 144 13.41 -8.74 -2.01
N ASN A 145 13.79 -8.05 -3.09
CA ASN A 145 14.24 -6.66 -3.08
C ASN A 145 13.10 -5.76 -3.57
N ILE A 146 11.98 -5.77 -2.86
CA ILE A 146 10.81 -4.95 -3.16
C ILE A 146 10.58 -4.01 -1.98
N GLY A 147 10.65 -2.71 -2.25
CA GLY A 147 10.50 -1.67 -1.25
C GLY A 147 9.10 -1.61 -0.62
N GLN A 148 9.03 -0.96 0.53
CA GLN A 148 7.78 -0.77 1.28
C GLN A 148 6.71 -0.07 0.44
N LYS A 149 5.43 -0.33 0.74
CA LYS A 149 4.25 0.27 0.08
C LYS A 149 4.13 -0.05 -1.42
N THR A 150 5.06 -0.80 -2.00
CA THR A 150 4.98 -1.23 -3.39
C THR A 150 3.86 -2.25 -3.56
N LYS A 151 3.06 -2.08 -4.61
CA LYS A 151 1.95 -2.97 -4.96
C LYS A 151 2.26 -3.69 -6.26
N VAL A 152 2.20 -5.01 -6.22
CA VAL A 152 2.31 -5.89 -7.38
C VAL A 152 0.95 -6.54 -7.63
N TRP A 153 0.35 -6.23 -8.76
CA TRP A 153 -0.96 -6.73 -9.16
C TRP A 153 -0.86 -8.05 -9.95
N GLN A 154 -2.00 -8.73 -10.08
CA GLN A 154 -2.14 -10.10 -10.60
C GLN A 154 -1.39 -10.36 -11.92
N TYR A 155 -0.95 -11.60 -12.12
CA TYR A 155 -0.30 -12.06 -13.36
C TYR A 155 0.98 -11.30 -13.71
N SER A 156 1.61 -10.66 -12.73
CA SER A 156 2.95 -10.12 -12.88
C SER A 156 3.99 -11.21 -12.63
N VAL A 157 5.11 -11.16 -13.35
CA VAL A 157 6.25 -12.07 -13.19
C VAL A 157 7.48 -11.22 -12.84
N ILE A 158 8.10 -11.46 -11.69
CA ILE A 158 9.26 -10.69 -11.22
C ILE A 158 10.39 -11.65 -10.83
N PHE A 159 11.52 -11.52 -11.51
CA PHE A 159 12.66 -12.43 -11.36
C PHE A 159 13.44 -12.17 -10.05
N PRO A 160 14.21 -13.14 -9.54
CA PRO A 160 14.81 -13.08 -8.21
C PRO A 160 15.74 -11.90 -7.94
N GLN A 161 16.43 -11.39 -8.95
CA GLN A 161 17.46 -10.35 -8.78
C GLN A 161 16.94 -8.92 -9.02
N ALA A 162 15.72 -8.76 -9.54
CA ALA A 162 15.10 -7.46 -9.77
C ALA A 162 15.10 -6.60 -8.50
N VAL A 163 15.43 -5.32 -8.62
CA VAL A 163 15.38 -4.36 -7.51
C VAL A 163 14.28 -3.35 -7.77
N ILE A 164 13.33 -3.25 -6.84
CA ILE A 164 12.19 -2.35 -6.93
C ILE A 164 12.12 -1.50 -5.66
N GLY A 165 12.09 -0.18 -5.84
CA GLY A 165 12.00 0.78 -4.74
C GLY A 165 10.66 0.79 -4.03
N GLU A 166 10.46 1.83 -3.22
CA GLU A 166 9.29 2.01 -2.39
C GLU A 166 8.14 2.66 -3.16
N ASN A 167 6.91 2.44 -2.68
CA ASN A 167 5.69 3.06 -3.18
C ASN A 167 5.50 2.93 -4.70
N CYS A 168 5.97 1.83 -5.28
CA CYS A 168 5.77 1.54 -6.70
C CYS A 168 4.41 0.88 -6.95
N ASN A 169 3.91 1.02 -8.17
CA ASN A 169 2.67 0.39 -8.62
C ASN A 169 2.92 -0.42 -9.89
N ILE A 170 3.09 -1.74 -9.72
CA ILE A 170 3.37 -2.70 -10.78
C ILE A 170 2.04 -3.35 -11.19
N CYS A 171 1.42 -2.82 -12.23
CA CYS A 171 0.10 -3.26 -12.70
C CYS A 171 0.13 -4.67 -13.30
N ALA A 172 -1.05 -5.26 -13.45
CA ALA A 172 -1.20 -6.63 -13.91
C ALA A 172 -0.55 -6.90 -15.26
N HIS A 173 -0.10 -8.13 -15.51
CA HIS A 173 0.57 -8.55 -16.75
C HIS A 173 1.87 -7.78 -17.03
N THR A 174 2.66 -7.51 -15.99
CA THR A 174 4.02 -6.97 -16.12
C THR A 174 5.04 -8.09 -15.99
N MET A 175 6.15 -8.01 -16.72
CA MET A 175 7.31 -8.88 -16.52
C MET A 175 8.54 -8.03 -16.19
N ILE A 176 9.32 -8.44 -15.20
CA ILE A 176 10.54 -7.74 -14.74
C ILE A 176 11.65 -8.78 -14.59
N GLU A 177 12.72 -8.62 -15.37
CA GLU A 177 13.87 -9.54 -15.38
C GLU A 177 14.90 -9.24 -14.27
N ASN A 178 16.07 -9.87 -14.32
CA ASN A 178 17.04 -9.88 -13.22
C ASN A 178 17.86 -8.58 -13.14
N ASP A 179 18.38 -8.12 -14.27
CA ASP A 179 19.17 -6.88 -14.39
C ASP A 179 18.24 -5.69 -14.62
N VAL A 180 17.33 -5.47 -13.68
CA VAL A 180 16.39 -4.35 -13.68
C VAL A 180 16.45 -3.60 -12.36
N GLN A 181 16.54 -2.28 -12.47
CA GLN A 181 16.52 -1.36 -11.33
C GLN A 181 15.37 -0.38 -11.48
N ILE A 182 14.43 -0.41 -10.52
CA ILE A 182 13.29 0.49 -10.45
C ILE A 182 13.42 1.31 -9.17
N GLY A 183 13.40 2.64 -9.31
CA GLY A 183 13.44 3.60 -8.22
C GLY A 183 12.14 3.63 -7.41
N ASN A 184 11.93 4.73 -6.69
CA ASN A 184 10.77 4.95 -5.83
C ASN A 184 9.63 5.65 -6.58
N ASN A 185 8.40 5.45 -6.13
CA ASN A 185 7.20 6.09 -6.70
C ASN A 185 6.98 5.81 -8.20
N VAL A 186 7.53 4.71 -8.72
CA VAL A 186 7.40 4.35 -10.14
C VAL A 186 6.05 3.68 -10.38
N THR A 187 5.37 4.07 -11.46
CA THR A 187 4.16 3.38 -11.93
C THR A 187 4.44 2.69 -13.24
N ILE A 188 4.23 1.37 -13.27
CA ILE A 188 4.28 0.55 -14.48
C ILE A 188 2.87 0.05 -14.76
N LYS A 189 2.28 0.49 -15.86
CA LYS A 189 0.94 0.06 -16.28
C LYS A 189 0.99 -1.31 -16.94
N SER A 190 -0.19 -1.92 -17.11
CA SER A 190 -0.32 -3.29 -17.58
C SER A 190 0.26 -3.52 -18.97
N GLY A 191 0.75 -4.75 -19.22
CA GLY A 191 1.28 -5.16 -20.52
C GLY A 191 2.68 -4.65 -20.82
N VAL A 192 3.42 -4.19 -19.80
CA VAL A 192 4.79 -3.70 -19.94
C VAL A 192 5.77 -4.81 -19.55
N TYR A 193 6.79 -5.02 -20.37
CA TYR A 193 7.88 -5.94 -20.08
C TYR A 193 9.17 -5.16 -19.94
N VAL A 194 9.81 -5.28 -18.77
CA VAL A 194 11.06 -4.62 -18.41
C VAL A 194 12.16 -5.68 -18.45
N TRP A 195 12.89 -5.67 -19.56
CA TRP A 195 13.99 -6.58 -19.86
C TRP A 195 15.27 -6.23 -19.10
N ASP A 196 16.19 -7.18 -19.05
CA ASP A 196 17.55 -6.97 -18.55
C ASP A 196 18.22 -5.75 -19.22
N GLY A 197 18.90 -4.94 -18.41
CA GLY A 197 19.60 -3.70 -18.79
C GLY A 197 18.76 -2.42 -18.63
N ILE A 198 17.52 -2.50 -18.14
CA ILE A 198 16.64 -1.33 -18.02
C ILE A 198 16.68 -0.76 -16.59
N THR A 199 16.92 0.56 -16.51
CA THR A 199 16.79 1.34 -15.28
C THR A 199 15.65 2.34 -15.41
N LEU A 200 14.71 2.31 -14.46
CA LEU A 200 13.68 3.32 -14.27
C LEU A 200 13.99 4.08 -12.97
N GLU A 201 14.34 5.35 -13.05
CA GLU A 201 14.60 6.18 -11.86
C GLU A 201 13.30 6.58 -11.13
N ASP A 202 13.43 7.36 -10.05
CA ASP A 202 12.31 7.75 -9.21
C ASP A 202 11.22 8.52 -9.97
N ASN A 203 9.96 8.32 -9.59
CA ASN A 203 8.79 9.02 -10.13
C ASN A 203 8.57 8.83 -11.65
N VAL A 204 9.17 7.81 -12.26
CA VAL A 204 8.91 7.44 -13.65
C VAL A 204 7.48 6.90 -13.80
N PHE A 205 6.83 7.29 -14.90
CA PHE A 205 5.55 6.72 -15.31
C PHE A 205 5.71 5.96 -16.64
N VAL A 206 5.35 4.68 -16.65
CA VAL A 206 5.32 3.85 -17.85
C VAL A 206 3.87 3.49 -18.19
N GLY A 207 3.36 4.06 -19.27
CA GLY A 207 2.00 3.86 -19.76
C GLY A 207 1.70 2.42 -20.18
N PRO A 208 0.41 2.07 -20.38
CA PRO A 208 0.01 0.70 -20.69
C PRO A 208 0.60 0.26 -22.02
N SER A 209 1.04 -0.99 -22.09
CA SER A 209 1.60 -1.61 -23.30
C SER A 209 2.82 -0.88 -23.89
N VAL A 210 3.55 -0.09 -23.09
CA VAL A 210 4.86 0.41 -23.51
C VAL A 210 5.79 -0.78 -23.74
N THR A 211 6.45 -0.78 -24.90
CA THR A 211 7.38 -1.82 -25.31
C THR A 211 8.80 -1.32 -25.14
N PHE A 212 9.53 -1.90 -24.19
CA PHE A 212 10.98 -1.77 -24.17
C PHE A 212 11.64 -2.84 -25.04
N THR A 213 12.85 -2.55 -25.50
CA THR A 213 13.71 -3.49 -26.21
C THR A 213 15.15 -3.30 -25.71
N ASN A 214 15.97 -4.35 -25.77
CA ASN A 214 17.36 -4.34 -25.27
C ASN A 214 18.39 -4.93 -26.28
N ASP A 215 17.92 -5.54 -27.37
CA ASP A 215 18.74 -6.03 -28.48
C ASP A 215 18.47 -5.22 -29.76
N LYS A 216 19.55 -4.67 -30.34
CA LYS A 216 19.50 -3.83 -31.55
C LYS A 216 19.33 -4.65 -32.83
N THR A 217 19.78 -5.90 -32.83
CA THR A 217 19.75 -6.80 -34.00
C THR A 217 19.28 -8.20 -33.62
N PRO A 218 18.05 -8.34 -33.07
CA PRO A 218 17.59 -9.60 -32.51
C PRO A 218 17.49 -10.70 -33.56
N ARG A 219 18.06 -11.85 -33.25
CA ARG A 219 18.01 -13.07 -34.07
C ARG A 219 17.73 -14.28 -33.18
N SER A 220 16.90 -15.21 -33.65
CA SER A 220 16.53 -16.38 -32.86
C SER A 220 17.77 -17.20 -32.47
N LYS A 221 17.91 -17.51 -31.17
CA LYS A 221 19.02 -18.26 -30.58
C LYS A 221 20.41 -17.61 -30.79
N GLN A 222 20.44 -16.31 -31.08
CA GLN A 222 21.65 -15.52 -31.14
C GLN A 222 21.46 -14.37 -30.16
N TYR A 223 22.37 -14.28 -29.20
CA TYR A 223 22.29 -13.32 -28.12
C TYR A 223 23.54 -12.46 -28.16
N PRO A 224 23.44 -11.15 -27.86
CA PRO A 224 24.61 -10.33 -27.68
C PRO A 224 25.39 -10.79 -26.43
N ASP A 225 26.69 -10.49 -26.39
CA ASP A 225 27.50 -10.73 -25.19
C ASP A 225 26.97 -9.93 -24.00
N GLU A 226 26.48 -8.71 -24.25
CA GLU A 226 25.84 -7.82 -23.28
C GLU A 226 24.63 -7.10 -23.90
N PHE A 227 23.53 -7.01 -23.16
CA PHE A 227 22.36 -6.23 -23.56
C PHE A 227 22.59 -4.73 -23.40
N LEU A 228 22.00 -3.93 -24.29
CA LEU A 228 22.12 -2.48 -24.23
C LEU A 228 21.31 -1.90 -23.08
N LYS A 229 21.90 -0.91 -22.39
CA LYS A 229 21.28 -0.28 -21.23
C LYS A 229 20.37 0.88 -21.62
N THR A 230 19.12 0.81 -21.19
CA THR A 230 18.12 1.88 -21.38
C THR A 230 17.83 2.52 -20.03
N ILE A 231 17.95 3.84 -19.95
CA ILE A 231 17.75 4.60 -18.71
C ILE A 231 16.59 5.58 -18.90
N VAL A 232 15.58 5.47 -18.04
CA VAL A 232 14.47 6.42 -17.96
C VAL A 232 14.67 7.23 -16.69
N GLU A 233 15.04 8.49 -16.85
CA GLU A 233 15.43 9.35 -15.74
C GLU A 233 14.24 9.86 -14.93
N GLN A 234 14.57 10.39 -13.75
CA GLN A 234 13.61 10.84 -12.74
C GLN A 234 12.50 11.71 -13.33
N GLY A 235 11.25 11.34 -13.01
CA GLY A 235 10.05 12.08 -13.41
C GLY A 235 9.65 11.96 -14.88
N ALA A 236 10.42 11.24 -15.71
CA ALA A 236 10.04 11.02 -17.10
C ALA A 236 8.76 10.18 -17.23
N SER A 237 7.95 10.48 -18.25
CA SER A 237 6.67 9.84 -18.49
C SER A 237 6.59 9.31 -19.92
N ILE A 238 6.26 8.02 -20.04
CA ILE A 238 6.13 7.32 -21.31
C ILE A 238 4.65 7.04 -21.57
N GLY A 239 4.10 7.65 -22.61
CA GLY A 239 2.72 7.44 -23.05
C GLY A 239 2.46 5.99 -23.47
N GLY A 240 1.23 5.54 -23.28
CA GLY A 240 0.83 4.17 -23.60
C GLY A 240 1.16 3.77 -25.04
N ASN A 241 1.49 2.49 -25.22
CA ASN A 241 1.83 1.87 -26.51
C ASN A 241 3.06 2.49 -27.22
N ALA A 242 3.88 3.29 -26.54
CA ALA A 242 5.15 3.75 -27.09
C ALA A 242 6.17 2.60 -27.14
N THR A 243 7.11 2.66 -28.09
CA THR A 243 8.21 1.70 -28.24
C THR A 243 9.54 2.41 -28.01
N ILE A 244 10.36 1.88 -27.11
CA ILE A 244 11.69 2.40 -26.78
C ILE A 244 12.74 1.46 -27.38
N LEU A 245 13.52 1.96 -28.34
CA LEU A 245 14.63 1.20 -28.92
C LEU A 245 15.76 1.01 -27.88
N PRO A 246 16.63 0.01 -28.07
CA PRO A 246 17.66 -0.34 -27.11
C PRO A 246 18.72 0.75 -26.95
N GLY A 247 19.25 0.91 -25.73
CA GLY A 247 20.41 1.77 -25.49
C GLY A 247 20.08 3.26 -25.42
N ILE A 248 18.83 3.61 -25.11
CA ILE A 248 18.34 5.00 -25.15
C ILE A 248 18.25 5.58 -23.74
N ARG A 249 18.60 6.85 -23.62
CA ARG A 249 18.36 7.67 -22.43
C ARG A 249 17.15 8.57 -22.61
N ILE A 250 16.17 8.48 -21.72
CA ILE A 250 15.02 9.39 -21.65
C ILE A 250 15.26 10.34 -20.47
N GLY A 251 15.52 11.62 -20.79
CA GLY A 251 15.91 12.64 -19.82
C GLY A 251 14.83 12.97 -18.79
N ARG A 252 15.26 13.62 -17.69
CA ARG A 252 14.37 13.99 -16.57
C ARG A 252 13.14 14.73 -17.04
N ASN A 253 11.99 14.41 -16.44
CA ASN A 253 10.70 15.01 -16.75
C ASN A 253 10.32 15.01 -18.25
N ALA A 254 11.00 14.24 -19.11
CA ALA A 254 10.65 14.14 -20.51
C ALA A 254 9.30 13.46 -20.67
N LEU A 255 8.58 13.82 -21.72
CA LEU A 255 7.27 13.27 -22.03
C LEU A 255 7.31 12.60 -23.41
N VAL A 256 7.26 11.28 -23.43
CA VAL A 256 7.08 10.51 -24.67
C VAL A 256 5.59 10.38 -24.94
N GLY A 257 5.13 10.85 -26.09
CA GLY A 257 3.74 10.74 -26.50
C GLY A 257 3.30 9.29 -26.72
N ALA A 258 2.02 9.02 -26.52
CA ALA A 258 1.44 7.70 -26.78
C ALA A 258 1.71 7.23 -28.22
N GLY A 259 2.06 5.95 -28.38
CA GLY A 259 2.38 5.34 -29.67
C GLY A 259 3.68 5.81 -30.33
N ALA A 260 4.50 6.62 -29.67
CA ALA A 260 5.76 7.09 -30.24
C ALA A 260 6.80 5.96 -30.35
N VAL A 261 7.66 6.01 -31.37
CA VAL A 261 8.79 5.09 -31.52
C VAL A 261 10.07 5.88 -31.28
N VAL A 262 10.63 5.75 -30.07
CA VAL A 262 11.81 6.50 -29.63
C VAL A 262 13.05 5.81 -30.16
N THR A 263 13.75 6.47 -31.08
CA THR A 263 14.93 5.92 -31.78
C THR A 263 16.25 6.59 -31.39
N LYS A 264 16.19 7.63 -30.54
CA LYS A 264 17.32 8.43 -30.08
C LYS A 264 17.04 8.92 -28.66
N ASP A 265 18.09 9.32 -27.97
CA ASP A 265 17.98 9.95 -26.65
C ASP A 265 17.01 11.14 -26.66
N VAL A 266 16.26 11.25 -25.58
CA VAL A 266 15.28 12.31 -25.36
C VAL A 266 15.86 13.28 -24.34
N PRO A 267 16.07 14.57 -24.69
CA PRO A 267 16.57 15.56 -23.74
C PRO A 267 15.65 15.73 -22.54
N GLU A 268 16.21 16.21 -21.43
CA GLU A 268 15.44 16.63 -20.26
C GLU A 268 14.33 17.62 -20.65
N ASN A 269 13.17 17.48 -20.01
CA ASN A 269 11.93 18.23 -20.24
C ASN A 269 11.38 18.13 -21.68
N ALA A 270 11.99 17.37 -22.60
CA ALA A 270 11.52 17.34 -23.98
C ALA A 270 10.21 16.56 -24.12
N ILE A 271 9.33 17.04 -24.99
CA ILE A 271 8.12 16.36 -25.42
C ILE A 271 8.39 15.76 -26.79
N VAL A 272 8.38 14.43 -26.92
CA VAL A 272 8.62 13.74 -28.20
C VAL A 272 7.39 12.94 -28.65
N VAL A 273 7.06 12.97 -29.94
CA VAL A 273 5.93 12.20 -30.49
C VAL A 273 6.25 11.66 -31.89
N GLY A 274 5.52 10.63 -32.32
CA GLY A 274 5.57 10.12 -33.69
C GLY A 274 6.45 8.89 -33.88
N ASN A 275 6.54 8.41 -35.11
CA ASN A 275 7.35 7.27 -35.53
C ASN A 275 8.15 7.64 -36.79
N PRO A 276 9.47 7.93 -36.69
CA PRO A 276 10.24 8.01 -35.43
C PRO A 276 9.81 9.22 -34.58
N ALA A 277 10.05 9.13 -33.28
CA ALA A 277 9.74 10.20 -32.34
C ALA A 277 10.60 11.45 -32.63
N ILE A 278 9.95 12.62 -32.68
CA ILE A 278 10.58 13.93 -32.87
C ILE A 278 10.17 14.87 -31.75
N ILE A 279 11.07 15.78 -31.37
CA ILE A 279 10.79 16.82 -30.38
C ILE A 279 9.69 17.75 -30.93
N LYS A 280 8.63 17.94 -30.15
CA LYS A 280 7.54 18.89 -30.43
C LYS A 280 7.54 20.11 -29.51
N GLY A 281 8.25 20.04 -28.40
CA GLY A 281 8.34 21.12 -27.43
C GLY A 281 9.03 20.63 -26.17
N TYR A 282 8.87 21.42 -25.10
CA TYR A 282 9.37 21.09 -23.77
C TYR A 282 8.25 21.32 -22.74
N VAL A 283 8.26 20.52 -21.68
CA VAL A 283 7.40 20.68 -20.51
C VAL A 283 7.73 22.03 -19.86
N LYS A 284 6.69 22.74 -19.42
CA LYS A 284 6.80 24.05 -18.77
C LYS A 284 7.02 23.90 -17.27
#